data_AF-A0A2P7TSZ0-F1
#
_entry.id   AF-A0A2P7TSZ0-F1
#
_cell.length_a   1.000
_cell.length_b   1.000
_cell.length_c   1.000
_cell.angle_alpha   90.00
_cell.angle_beta   90.00
_cell.angle_gamma   90.00
#
_symmetry.space_group_name_H-M   'P 1'
#
loop_
_entity.id
_entity.type
_entity.pdbx_description
1 polymer ?
#
loop_
_entity_poly.entity_id
_entity_poly.type
_entity_poly.pdbx_seq_one_letter_code
_entity_poly.pdbx_strand_id
1 'polypeptide(L)'
;MQKRFLKYFWDTGASTGIDPDTLSPTFRLKRLIEYASFPDLINYDFQEVKTYLPQINIDRLRANEYRKEMLKAIIPYLSTTNDWEEAIMQMFKDKLSQVKWFKNDNKS
;
A
#
# COMPACT_ATOMS: atom_id res chain seq x y z
N MET A 1 4.43 -5.90 16.05
CA MET A 1 3.84 -4.78 15.26
C MET A 1 3.97 -3.48 16.04
N GLN A 2 4.09 -2.31 15.39
CA GLN A 2 4.11 -1.02 16.12
C GLN A 2 2.76 -0.72 16.78
N LYS A 3 2.76 -0.19 18.02
CA LYS A 3 1.55 0.10 18.81
C LYS A 3 0.49 0.92 18.07
N ARG A 4 0.89 1.87 17.22
CA ARG A 4 -0.02 2.75 16.45
C ARG A 4 -0.97 1.98 15.52
N PHE A 5 -0.59 0.77 15.11
CA PHE A 5 -1.36 -0.04 14.17
C PHE A 5 -2.38 -0.96 14.85
N LEU A 6 -2.24 -1.22 16.16
CA LEU A 6 -3.11 -2.13 16.92
C LEU A 6 -4.60 -1.73 16.85
N LYS A 7 -4.89 -0.42 16.73
CA LYS A 7 -6.26 0.10 16.59
C LYS A 7 -7.00 -0.42 15.35
N TYR A 8 -6.29 -0.91 14.33
CA TYR A 8 -6.88 -1.48 13.10
C TYR A 8 -7.27 -2.95 13.21
N PHE A 9 -6.97 -3.55 14.35
CA PHE A 9 -7.18 -4.95 14.68
C PHE A 9 -8.23 -5.09 15.80
N TRP A 10 -9.20 -4.19 15.88
CA TRP A 10 -10.21 -4.16 16.96
C TRP A 10 -11.08 -5.43 17.05
N ASP A 11 -11.18 -6.20 15.96
CA ASP A 11 -11.83 -7.52 15.88
C ASP A 11 -10.89 -8.70 16.15
N THR A 12 -9.59 -8.45 16.24
CA THR A 12 -8.53 -9.42 16.51
C THR A 12 -7.68 -8.93 17.69
N GLY A 13 -8.01 -9.34 18.91
CA GLY A 13 -7.40 -8.74 20.11
C GLY A 13 -8.28 -8.94 21.32
N ALA A 14 -8.54 -7.90 22.12
CA ALA A 14 -9.31 -7.99 23.37
C ALA A 14 -10.71 -8.61 23.24
N SER A 15 -11.31 -8.59 22.04
CA SER A 15 -12.60 -9.19 21.71
C SER A 15 -12.54 -10.70 21.38
N THR A 16 -11.37 -11.21 21.01
CA THR A 16 -11.18 -12.59 20.50
C THR A 16 -10.00 -13.34 21.15
N GLY A 17 -9.17 -12.67 21.95
CA GLY A 17 -7.96 -13.20 22.59
C GLY A 17 -6.76 -13.39 21.65
N ILE A 18 -6.87 -13.06 20.36
CA ILE A 18 -5.82 -13.29 19.38
C ILE A 18 -4.82 -12.13 19.38
N ASP A 19 -3.54 -12.42 19.58
CA ASP A 19 -2.46 -11.44 19.44
C ASP A 19 -2.28 -11.06 17.96
N PRO A 20 -2.43 -9.77 17.58
CA PRO A 20 -2.20 -9.32 16.21
C PRO A 20 -0.85 -9.73 15.60
N ASP A 21 0.19 -9.94 16.42
CA ASP A 21 1.49 -10.39 15.95
C ASP A 21 1.51 -11.85 15.48
N THR A 22 0.52 -12.65 15.89
CA THR A 22 0.31 -14.03 15.41
C THR A 22 -0.48 -14.11 14.10
N LEU A 23 -1.11 -13.01 13.67
CA LEU A 23 -1.84 -12.96 12.40
C LEU A 23 -0.86 -13.03 11.23
N SER A 24 -1.28 -13.64 10.12
CA SER A 24 -0.45 -13.69 8.92
C SER A 24 -0.12 -12.27 8.41
N PRO A 25 1.10 -12.02 7.91
CA PRO A 25 1.48 -10.70 7.41
C PRO A 25 0.54 -10.17 6.30
N THR A 26 0.08 -11.06 5.41
CA THR A 26 -0.91 -10.73 4.37
C THR A 26 -2.24 -10.28 4.95
N PHE A 27 -2.72 -10.91 6.02
CA PHE A 27 -3.93 -10.49 6.72
C PHE A 27 -3.73 -9.12 7.39
N ARG A 28 -2.58 -8.90 8.04
CA ARG A 28 -2.26 -7.63 8.69
C ARG A 28 -2.21 -6.48 7.68
N LEU A 29 -1.50 -6.68 6.58
CA LEU A 29 -1.44 -5.69 5.50
C LEU A 29 -2.82 -5.43 4.88
N LYS A 30 -3.62 -6.48 4.64
CA LYS A 30 -5.01 -6.33 4.18
C LYS A 30 -5.81 -5.43 5.11
N ARG A 31 -5.76 -5.67 6.42
CA ARG A 31 -6.47 -4.85 7.42
C ARG A 31 -6.02 -3.39 7.41
N LEU A 32 -4.71 -3.16 7.32
CA LEU A 32 -4.17 -1.81 7.25
C LEU A 32 -4.64 -1.10 5.98
N ILE A 33 -4.64 -1.79 4.84
CA ILE A 33 -5.17 -1.22 3.60
C ILE A 33 -6.67 -0.90 3.71
N GLU A 34 -7.46 -1.74 4.37
CA GLU A 34 -8.91 -1.53 4.49
C GLU A 34 -9.25 -0.37 5.44
N TYR A 35 -8.59 -0.30 6.60
CA TYR A 35 -9.04 0.57 7.70
C TYR A 35 -8.09 1.74 8.02
N ALA A 36 -6.82 1.69 7.62
CA ALA A 36 -5.90 2.77 7.94
C ALA A 36 -6.19 4.06 7.17
N SER A 37 -5.90 5.20 7.80
CA SER A 37 -5.76 6.46 7.07
C SER A 37 -4.57 6.35 6.12
N PHE A 38 -4.54 7.15 5.05
CA PHE A 38 -3.41 7.14 4.13
C PHE A 38 -2.07 7.46 4.81
N PRO A 39 -1.98 8.47 5.72
CA PRO A 39 -0.75 8.71 6.48
C PRO A 39 -0.31 7.52 7.33
N ASP A 40 -1.24 6.77 7.92
CA ASP A 40 -0.87 5.57 8.66
C ASP A 40 -0.38 4.45 7.73
N LEU A 41 -0.99 4.27 6.56
CA LEU A 41 -0.59 3.26 5.58
C LEU A 41 0.85 3.46 5.07
N ILE A 42 1.21 4.69 4.68
CA ILE A 42 2.57 4.98 4.16
C ILE A 42 3.66 4.97 5.24
N ASN A 43 3.27 4.95 6.52
CA ASN A 43 4.20 4.74 7.63
C ASN A 43 4.30 3.26 8.03
N TYR A 44 3.56 2.36 7.38
CA TYR A 44 3.72 0.93 7.58
C TYR A 44 5.03 0.44 6.96
N ASP A 45 5.56 -0.65 7.51
CA ASP A 45 6.81 -1.24 7.07
C ASP A 45 6.79 -1.53 5.56
N PHE A 46 7.66 -0.82 4.82
CA PHE A 46 7.71 -0.93 3.37
C PHE A 46 8.16 -2.31 2.90
N GLN A 47 9.02 -3.01 3.63
CA GLN A 47 9.46 -4.36 3.25
C GLN A 47 8.32 -5.37 3.36
N GLU A 48 7.46 -5.23 4.37
CA GLU A 48 6.22 -6.01 4.44
C GLU A 48 5.28 -5.69 3.25
N VAL A 49 5.12 -4.41 2.90
CA VAL A 49 4.29 -4.00 1.75
C VAL A 49 4.83 -4.60 0.46
N LYS A 50 6.13 -4.41 0.20
CA LYS A 50 6.84 -4.94 -0.97
C LYS A 50 6.69 -6.45 -1.11
N THR A 51 6.76 -7.17 0.00
CA THR A 51 6.67 -8.64 0.02
C THR A 51 5.23 -9.12 -0.18
N TYR A 52 4.27 -8.52 0.51
CA TYR A 52 2.93 -9.10 0.65
C TYR A 52 1.85 -8.44 -0.22
N LEU A 53 1.99 -7.16 -0.58
CA LEU A 53 0.99 -6.47 -1.42
C LEU A 53 0.77 -7.17 -2.77
N PRO A 54 1.79 -7.63 -3.50
CA PRO A 54 1.59 -8.34 -4.78
C PRO A 54 0.79 -9.65 -4.66
N GLN A 55 0.68 -10.21 -3.45
CA GLN A 55 -0.03 -11.46 -3.19
C GLN A 55 -1.52 -11.24 -2.86
N ILE A 56 -1.93 -9.99 -2.63
CA ILE A 56 -3.28 -9.63 -2.22
C ILE A 56 -4.15 -9.37 -3.46
N ASN A 57 -5.32 -10.01 -3.51
CA ASN A 57 -6.34 -9.66 -4.50
C ASN A 57 -6.99 -8.31 -4.12
N ILE A 58 -6.50 -7.23 -4.74
CA ILE A 58 -6.92 -5.85 -4.47
C ILE A 58 -8.42 -5.62 -4.72
N ASP A 59 -8.99 -6.26 -5.73
CA ASP A 59 -10.40 -6.06 -6.10
C ASP A 59 -11.36 -6.54 -5.00
N ARG A 60 -10.92 -7.47 -4.16
CA ARG A 60 -11.68 -8.02 -3.03
C ARG A 60 -11.50 -7.25 -1.71
N LEU A 61 -10.72 -6.18 -1.71
CA LEU A 61 -10.49 -5.36 -0.51
C LEU A 61 -11.71 -4.49 -0.19
N ARG A 62 -12.01 -4.36 1.10
CA ARG A 62 -13.00 -3.41 1.62
C ARG A 62 -12.43 -1.99 1.66
N ALA A 63 -12.10 -1.46 0.49
CA ALA A 63 -11.56 -0.12 0.30
C ALA A 63 -12.29 0.59 -0.84
N ASN A 64 -12.21 1.92 -0.88
CA ASN A 64 -12.71 2.68 -2.02
C ASN A 64 -11.88 2.46 -3.29
N GLU A 65 -12.46 2.78 -4.44
CA GLU A 65 -11.81 2.53 -5.74
C GLU A 65 -10.51 3.32 -5.91
N TYR A 66 -10.43 4.57 -5.44
CA TYR A 66 -9.20 5.36 -5.51
C TYR A 66 -8.02 4.69 -4.80
N ARG A 67 -8.26 4.10 -3.62
CA ARG A 67 -7.24 3.35 -2.88
C ARG A 67 -6.84 2.08 -3.64
N LYS A 68 -7.80 1.34 -4.20
CA LYS A 68 -7.50 0.15 -5.01
C LYS A 68 -6.65 0.50 -6.23
N GLU A 69 -7.00 1.55 -6.96
CA GLU A 69 -6.26 2.02 -8.12
C GLU A 69 -4.85 2.49 -7.75
N MET A 70 -4.69 3.20 -6.62
CA MET A 70 -3.37 3.58 -6.10
C MET A 70 -2.50 2.34 -5.80
N LEU A 71 -3.07 1.31 -5.16
CA LEU A 71 -2.34 0.08 -4.83
C LEU A 71 -1.95 -0.70 -6.09
N LYS A 72 -2.85 -0.82 -7.07
CA LYS A 72 -2.55 -1.43 -8.37
C LYS A 72 -1.44 -0.66 -9.09
N ALA A 73 -1.50 0.68 -9.03
CA ALA A 73 -0.53 1.54 -9.69
C ALA A 73 0.87 1.46 -9.06
N ILE A 74 0.98 1.28 -7.74
CA ILE A 74 2.28 1.24 -7.06
C ILE A 74 2.98 -0.12 -7.16
N ILE A 75 2.23 -1.24 -7.28
CA ILE A 75 2.79 -2.62 -7.31
C ILE A 75 4.01 -2.78 -8.23
N PRO A 76 4.00 -2.31 -9.49
CA PRO A 76 5.14 -2.47 -10.40
C PRO A 76 6.46 -1.87 -9.90
N TYR A 77 6.38 -0.89 -9.00
CA TYR A 77 7.53 -0.12 -8.52
C TYR A 77 8.10 -0.65 -7.21
N LEU A 78 7.35 -1.51 -6.49
CA LEU A 78 7.77 -2.02 -5.19
C LEU A 78 9.05 -2.87 -5.29
N SER A 79 9.19 -3.67 -6.35
CA SER A 79 10.34 -4.56 -6.52
C SER A 79 11.66 -3.81 -6.69
N THR A 80 11.62 -2.63 -7.34
CA THR A 80 12.79 -1.83 -7.72
C THR A 80 13.16 -0.72 -6.74
N THR A 81 12.40 -0.56 -5.64
CA THR A 81 12.57 0.54 -4.68
C THR A 81 12.75 0.01 -3.26
N ASN A 82 13.25 0.88 -2.36
CA ASN A 82 13.60 0.53 -0.99
C ASN A 82 12.68 1.12 0.07
N ASP A 83 11.89 2.13 -0.31
CA ASP A 83 10.91 2.78 0.56
C ASP A 83 9.69 3.33 -0.22
N TRP A 84 8.72 3.83 0.53
CA TRP A 84 7.49 4.41 -0.01
C TRP A 84 7.72 5.64 -0.87
N GLU A 85 8.68 6.50 -0.51
CA GLU A 85 8.93 7.75 -1.20
C GLU A 85 9.47 7.46 -2.60
N GLU A 86 10.47 6.59 -2.71
CA GLU A 86 11.02 6.12 -3.98
C GLU A 86 9.93 5.51 -4.87
N ALA A 87 9.13 4.59 -4.33
CA ALA A 87 8.07 3.90 -5.05
C ALA A 87 7.01 4.88 -5.61
N ILE A 88 6.56 5.81 -4.78
CA ILE A 88 5.58 6.84 -5.15
C ILE A 88 6.17 7.78 -6.20
N MET A 89 7.41 8.25 -6.01
CA MET A 89 8.08 9.16 -6.93
C MET A 89 8.31 8.51 -8.30
N GLN A 90 8.71 7.25 -8.35
CA GLN A 90 8.89 6.53 -9.61
C GLN A 90 7.55 6.32 -10.33
N MET A 91 6.50 5.93 -9.59
CA MET A 91 5.13 5.85 -10.13
C MET A 91 4.68 7.18 -10.74
N PHE A 92 4.89 8.31 -10.05
CA PHE A 92 4.52 9.63 -10.57
C PHE A 92 5.30 10.00 -11.83
N LYS A 93 6.63 9.80 -11.85
CA LYS A 93 7.47 10.07 -13.03
C LYS A 93 6.96 9.32 -14.25
N ASP A 94 6.69 8.03 -14.10
CA ASP A 94 6.19 7.18 -15.18
C ASP A 94 4.81 7.65 -15.67
N LYS A 95 3.88 7.92 -14.76
CA LYS A 95 2.53 8.38 -15.14
C LYS A 95 2.55 9.77 -15.80
N LEU A 96 3.39 10.68 -15.33
CA LEU A 96 3.56 12.01 -15.94
C LEU A 96 4.18 11.92 -17.33
N SER A 97 5.13 11.02 -17.56
CA SER A 97 5.73 10.80 -18.89
C SER A 97 4.72 10.35 -19.97
N GLN A 98 3.59 9.78 -19.52
CA GLN A 98 2.50 9.33 -20.40
C GLN A 98 1.52 10.46 -20.75
N VAL A 99 1.56 11.58 -20.03
CA VAL A 99 0.69 12.74 -20.29
C VAL A 99 1.14 13.44 -21.56
N LYS A 100 0.24 13.55 -22.54
CA LYS A 100 0.51 14.01 -23.91
C LYS A 100 1.20 15.38 -24.01
N TRP A 101 0.99 16.28 -23.04
CA TRP A 101 1.60 17.61 -23.06
C TRP A 101 3.14 17.56 -22.99
N PHE A 102 3.72 16.63 -22.20
CA PHE A 102 5.17 16.43 -22.12
C PHE A 102 5.81 15.79 -23.36
N LYS A 103 5.02 15.18 -24.26
CA LYS A 103 5.55 14.57 -25.49
C LYS A 103 5.78 15.58 -26.62
N ASN A 104 5.20 16.77 -26.52
CA ASN A 104 5.31 17.79 -27.56
C ASN A 104 6.49 18.74 -27.36
N ASP A 105 7.07 18.83 -26.16
CA ASP A 105 8.16 19.76 -25.86
C ASP A 105 9.56 19.25 -26.28
N ASN A 106 9.68 17.96 -26.66
CA ASN A 106 10.94 17.36 -27.13
C ASN A 106 10.99 17.19 -28.66
N LYS A 107 10.13 17.91 -29.40
CA LYS A 107 10.21 18.03 -30.85
C LYS A 107 10.41 19.50 -31.22
N SER A 108 11.63 19.99 -31.07
CA SER A 108 12.07 21.22 -31.72
C SER A 108 13.50 21.10 -32.20
#